data_AF-A0A8C6IAH3-F1
#
_entry.id   AF-A0A8C6IAH3-F1
#
_cell.length_a   1.000
_cell.length_b   1.000
_cell.length_c   1.000
_cell.angle_alpha   90.00
_cell.angle_beta   90.00
_cell.angle_gamma   90.00
#
_symmetry.space_group_name_H-M   'P 1'
#
loop_
_entity.id
_entity.type
_entity.pdbx_description
1 polymer ?
#
loop_
_entity_poly.entity_id
_entity_poly.type
_entity_poly.pdbx_seq_one_letter_code
_entity_poly.pdbx_strand_id
1 'polypeptide(L)'
;MLGARRLLGALRLCSSVSCPRPRASAKMRVRDALRVQDASGECVTVQGWIRSVRSQKEVLFLHVNDGSSLESLQIVADSSLDSRELTFGSSVQVQGQLVKSQSKRQNVELKAEKIEVIGDCEAKAFPIKYKERHPLEYLRQYPHLRCRTNALGSILRVRSEATAAIHSYFKDNGFVHIHTPVLTSNDCEGAGELFQVEPSSKIKGPEESFFDVPAFLTVSGQLHLEVMSGAFTQVFTFGPTFRAENSQSRRHLAEFYMVEAEISFVESLQDLMQVMEELFKATTEMVLSHCPEDVELCHQFIAAGQKGRLEHMLKNNFLIISYTEAIEILKQASQNFAFTPKWGVDLQTEHEKYLVRHCGNIPVFVINYPSELKPFYMRENEDGPQNTEVA
;
A
#
# COMPACT_ATOMS: atom_id res chain seq x y z
N MET A 1 -61.21 -35.17 65.95
CA MET A 1 -60.22 -36.22 65.66
C MET A 1 -58.84 -35.56 65.55
N LEU A 2 -57.92 -36.01 66.40
CA LEU A 2 -56.44 -36.08 66.27
C LEU A 2 -55.79 -35.27 65.14
N GLY A 3 -54.95 -34.28 65.43
CA GLY A 3 -53.47 -34.39 65.52
C GLY A 3 -52.84 -33.73 64.27
N ALA A 4 -51.77 -32.94 64.27
CA ALA A 4 -50.58 -32.91 65.10
C ALA A 4 -49.89 -31.51 65.10
N ARG A 5 -48.89 -31.42 65.98
CA ARG A 5 -48.14 -30.24 66.46
C ARG A 5 -47.12 -29.62 65.48
N ARG A 6 -47.00 -28.29 65.59
CA ARG A 6 -45.80 -27.40 65.74
C ARG A 6 -44.48 -27.76 65.01
N LEU A 7 -43.84 -26.79 64.35
CA LEU A 7 -42.82 -25.87 64.93
C LEU A 7 -42.21 -24.91 63.88
N LEU A 8 -41.78 -23.75 64.38
CA LEU A 8 -41.22 -22.59 63.68
C LEU A 8 -39.87 -22.87 62.97
N GLY A 9 -39.59 -22.06 61.93
CA GLY A 9 -38.24 -21.82 61.43
C GLY A 9 -38.19 -20.60 60.52
N ALA A 10 -37.84 -19.44 61.08
CA ALA A 10 -37.54 -18.22 60.33
C ALA A 10 -36.26 -18.42 59.50
N LEU A 11 -36.32 -18.19 58.19
CA LEU A 11 -35.13 -18.12 57.33
C LEU A 11 -35.22 -16.87 56.45
N ARG A 12 -34.19 -16.04 56.61
CA ARG A 12 -33.93 -14.77 55.97
C ARG A 12 -34.03 -14.87 54.45
N LEU A 13 -34.81 -13.99 53.82
CA LEU A 13 -34.62 -13.68 52.39
C LEU A 13 -33.31 -12.90 52.25
N CYS A 14 -32.21 -13.61 52.00
CA CYS A 14 -31.05 -13.02 51.37
C CYS A 14 -31.37 -12.84 49.89
N SER A 15 -31.45 -11.59 49.47
CA SER A 15 -31.44 -11.14 48.08
C SER A 15 -30.21 -11.69 47.36
N SER A 16 -30.36 -12.76 46.58
CA SER A 16 -29.36 -13.13 45.57
C SER A 16 -29.52 -12.18 44.39
N VAL A 17 -28.92 -10.99 44.51
CA VAL A 17 -28.58 -10.19 43.33
C VAL A 17 -27.61 -11.03 42.52
N SER A 18 -28.10 -11.57 41.41
CA SER A 18 -27.27 -12.26 40.43
C SER A 18 -26.22 -11.27 39.92
N CYS A 19 -24.95 -11.49 40.26
CA CYS A 19 -23.85 -10.83 39.57
C CYS A 19 -24.01 -11.06 38.06
N PRO A 20 -23.97 -10.01 37.23
CA PRO A 20 -23.89 -10.22 35.80
C PRO A 20 -22.62 -11.01 35.52
N ARG A 21 -22.73 -12.14 34.82
CA ARG A 21 -21.57 -12.81 34.24
C ARG A 21 -20.79 -11.76 33.43
N PRO A 22 -19.45 -11.68 33.52
CA PRO A 22 -18.70 -10.76 32.69
C PRO A 22 -19.00 -11.13 31.23
N ARG A 23 -19.67 -10.23 30.51
CA ARG A 23 -19.75 -10.32 29.05
C ARG A 23 -18.31 -10.41 28.57
N ALA A 24 -17.99 -11.42 27.76
CA ALA A 24 -16.71 -11.44 27.07
C ALA A 24 -16.55 -10.10 26.36
N SER A 25 -15.53 -9.33 26.73
CA SER A 25 -15.32 -8.00 26.18
C SER A 25 -15.02 -8.13 24.69
N ALA A 26 -15.67 -7.29 23.88
CA ALA A 26 -15.51 -7.36 22.44
C ALA A 26 -14.06 -7.02 22.07
N LYS A 27 -13.45 -7.82 21.20
CA LYS A 27 -12.16 -7.48 20.61
C LYS A 27 -12.33 -6.29 19.68
N MET A 28 -11.49 -5.28 19.84
CA MET A 28 -11.54 -4.03 19.07
C MET A 28 -10.15 -3.69 18.54
N ARG A 29 -10.07 -3.28 17.27
CA ARG A 29 -8.81 -2.78 16.68
C ARG A 29 -8.51 -1.39 17.21
N VAL A 30 -7.22 -1.02 17.24
CA VAL A 30 -6.79 0.32 17.67
C VAL A 30 -7.45 1.40 16.83
N ARG A 31 -7.49 1.25 15.49
CA ARG A 31 -8.16 2.22 14.61
C ARG A 31 -9.62 2.43 14.97
N ASP A 32 -10.34 1.35 15.28
CA ASP A 32 -11.78 1.43 15.55
C ASP A 32 -12.03 2.09 16.90
N ALA A 33 -11.22 1.78 17.91
CA ALA A 33 -11.24 2.46 19.21
C ALA A 33 -11.01 3.97 19.07
N LEU A 34 -9.99 4.37 18.30
CA LEU A 34 -9.64 5.78 18.09
C LEU A 34 -10.74 6.60 17.39
N ARG A 35 -11.62 5.95 16.63
CA ARG A 35 -12.73 6.59 15.89
C ARG A 35 -14.00 6.75 16.73
N VAL A 36 -14.06 6.20 17.93
CA VAL A 36 -15.21 6.36 18.84
C VAL A 36 -15.30 7.82 19.30
N GLN A 37 -16.44 8.47 19.01
CA GLN A 37 -16.69 9.87 19.40
C GLN A 37 -17.25 9.96 20.83
N ASP A 38 -18.20 9.08 21.18
CA ASP A 38 -18.92 9.08 22.45
C ASP A 38 -18.57 7.84 23.29
N ALA A 39 -17.35 7.80 23.82
CA ALA A 39 -16.91 6.68 24.65
C ALA A 39 -17.65 6.65 26.01
N SER A 40 -18.51 5.65 26.21
CA SER A 40 -19.38 5.51 27.39
C SER A 40 -18.89 4.51 28.44
N GLY A 41 -17.61 4.13 28.43
CA GLY A 41 -17.05 3.17 29.38
C GLY A 41 -17.26 1.71 28.99
N GLU A 42 -17.46 1.43 27.70
CA GLU A 42 -17.62 0.07 27.19
C GLU A 42 -16.38 -0.78 27.49
N CYS A 43 -16.59 -2.00 27.98
CA CYS A 43 -15.50 -2.94 28.25
C CYS A 43 -15.05 -3.60 26.94
N VAL A 44 -13.80 -3.35 26.54
CA VAL A 44 -13.21 -3.85 25.29
C VAL A 44 -11.90 -4.56 25.55
N THR A 45 -11.52 -5.45 24.64
CA THR A 45 -10.19 -6.05 24.58
C THR A 45 -9.42 -5.50 23.38
N VAL A 46 -8.24 -4.94 23.62
CA VAL A 46 -7.31 -4.51 22.56
C VAL A 46 -6.06 -5.37 22.61
N GLN A 47 -5.58 -5.79 21.44
CA GLN A 47 -4.36 -6.58 21.30
C GLN A 47 -3.41 -5.86 20.34
N GLY A 48 -2.11 -5.86 20.66
CA GLY A 48 -1.12 -5.20 19.81
C GLY A 48 0.27 -5.22 20.43
N TRP A 49 1.14 -4.36 19.92
CA TRP A 49 2.51 -4.21 20.39
C TRP A 49 2.71 -2.88 21.10
N ILE A 50 3.48 -2.92 22.19
CA ILE A 50 3.84 -1.74 22.95
C ILE A 50 4.78 -0.84 22.13
N ARG A 51 4.37 0.43 21.98
CA ARG A 51 5.13 1.50 21.32
C ARG A 51 5.85 2.41 22.30
N SER A 52 5.31 2.56 23.50
CA SER A 52 5.99 3.22 24.60
C SER A 52 5.39 2.78 25.94
N VAL A 53 6.22 2.84 26.99
CA VAL A 53 5.83 2.58 28.38
C VAL A 53 6.37 3.72 29.22
N ARG A 54 5.53 4.25 30.11
CA ARG A 54 5.92 5.28 31.07
C ARG A 54 5.18 5.07 32.38
N SER A 55 5.93 4.80 33.43
CA SER A 55 5.40 4.77 34.81
C SER A 55 5.60 6.13 35.47
N GLN A 56 4.55 6.67 36.09
CA GLN A 56 4.56 7.94 36.84
C GLN A 56 3.73 7.83 38.13
N LYS A 57 4.40 7.82 39.28
CA LYS A 57 3.75 7.66 40.60
C LYS A 57 2.87 6.40 40.59
N GLU A 58 1.57 6.58 40.79
CA GLU A 58 0.57 5.52 40.86
C GLU A 58 -0.02 5.12 39.49
N VAL A 59 0.40 5.77 38.39
CA VAL A 59 -0.20 5.57 37.06
C VAL A 59 0.82 5.05 36.06
N LEU A 60 0.44 4.02 35.33
CA LEU A 60 1.16 3.44 34.21
C LEU A 60 0.50 3.86 32.89
N PHE A 61 1.30 4.42 31.98
CA PHE A 61 0.88 4.77 30.63
C PHE A 61 1.54 3.85 29.61
N LEU A 62 0.73 3.21 28.76
CA LEU A 62 1.21 2.44 27.62
C LEU A 62 0.64 3.04 26.34
N HIS A 63 1.41 3.02 25.26
CA HIS A 63 0.88 3.22 23.92
C HIS A 63 0.91 1.88 23.20
N VAL A 64 -0.26 1.38 22.78
CA VAL A 64 -0.39 0.10 22.08
C VAL A 64 -0.84 0.37 20.65
N ASN A 65 -0.18 -0.31 19.69
CA ASN A 65 -0.53 -0.22 18.28
C ASN A 65 -0.56 -1.63 17.67
N ASP A 66 -1.56 -1.89 16.83
CA ASP A 66 -1.80 -3.18 16.16
C ASP A 66 -1.53 -3.11 14.65
N GLY A 67 -1.02 -1.98 14.15
CA GLY A 67 -0.79 -1.70 12.74
C GLY A 67 -2.00 -1.17 11.96
N SER A 68 -3.21 -1.20 12.54
CA SER A 68 -4.45 -0.76 11.88
C SER A 68 -4.54 0.76 11.69
N SER A 69 -3.78 1.53 12.46
CA SER A 69 -3.69 2.99 12.40
C SER A 69 -2.24 3.43 12.57
N LEU A 70 -1.91 4.64 12.11
CA LEU A 70 -0.67 5.33 12.46
C LEU A 70 -0.60 5.61 13.96
N GLU A 71 -1.71 6.09 14.53
CA GLU A 71 -1.79 6.46 15.94
C GLU A 71 -1.88 5.23 16.84
N SER A 72 -1.32 5.35 18.05
CA SER A 72 -1.41 4.31 19.07
C SER A 72 -2.56 4.61 20.03
N LEU A 73 -3.23 3.58 20.54
CA LEU A 73 -4.19 3.75 21.63
C LEU A 73 -3.44 3.98 22.94
N GLN A 74 -3.81 5.05 23.66
CA GLN A 74 -3.32 5.26 25.01
C GLN A 74 -4.05 4.34 25.98
N ILE A 75 -3.26 3.60 26.75
CA ILE A 75 -3.72 2.77 27.85
C ILE A 75 -3.29 3.46 29.14
N VAL A 76 -4.22 3.63 30.06
CA VAL A 76 -4.00 4.15 31.42
C VAL A 76 -4.30 3.02 32.39
N ALA A 77 -3.31 2.67 33.21
CA ALA A 77 -3.39 1.56 34.15
C ALA A 77 -2.90 2.01 35.53
N ASP A 78 -3.32 1.29 36.57
CA ASP A 78 -2.70 1.41 37.89
C ASP A 78 -1.26 0.86 37.84
N SER A 79 -0.34 1.49 38.56
CA SER A 79 1.06 1.06 38.62
C SER A 79 1.26 -0.38 39.14
N SER A 80 0.30 -0.93 39.88
CA SER A 80 0.28 -2.33 40.29
C SER A 80 0.20 -3.33 39.13
N LEU A 81 -0.26 -2.89 37.94
CA LEU A 81 -0.24 -3.69 36.71
C LEU A 81 1.08 -3.59 35.94
N ASP A 82 2.04 -2.78 36.41
CA ASP A 82 3.36 -2.69 35.80
C ASP A 82 4.15 -3.98 36.01
N SER A 83 4.86 -4.42 34.98
CA SER A 83 5.68 -5.63 35.02
C SER A 83 6.95 -5.42 34.19
N ARG A 84 8.01 -6.16 34.52
CA ARG A 84 9.30 -6.05 33.82
C ARG A 84 9.22 -6.45 32.34
N GLU A 85 8.18 -7.20 31.97
CA GLU A 85 7.94 -7.67 30.60
C GLU A 85 7.21 -6.64 29.72
N LEU A 86 6.64 -5.60 30.33
CA LEU A 86 6.06 -4.45 29.62
C LEU A 86 7.16 -3.55 29.08
N THR A 87 7.74 -3.96 27.97
CA THR A 87 8.81 -3.24 27.27
C THR A 87 8.38 -2.88 25.86
N PHE A 88 9.13 -1.97 25.22
CA PHE A 88 8.93 -1.67 23.80
C PHE A 88 9.02 -2.93 22.95
N GLY A 89 8.01 -3.15 22.12
CA GLY A 89 7.93 -4.29 21.21
C GLY A 89 7.27 -5.55 21.78
N SER A 90 6.99 -5.62 23.08
CA SER A 90 6.22 -6.74 23.66
C SER A 90 4.80 -6.75 23.11
N SER A 91 4.26 -7.93 22.85
CA SER A 91 2.85 -8.10 22.48
C SER A 91 2.00 -8.25 23.73
N VAL A 92 0.88 -7.54 23.76
CA VAL A 92 -0.03 -7.49 24.91
C VAL A 92 -1.47 -7.67 24.50
N GLN A 93 -2.26 -8.20 25.44
CA GLN A 93 -3.70 -8.14 25.46
C GLN A 93 -4.13 -7.28 26.65
N VAL A 94 -4.88 -6.22 26.38
CA VAL A 94 -5.36 -5.29 27.40
C VAL A 94 -6.88 -5.32 27.42
N GLN A 95 -7.45 -5.59 28.59
CA GLN A 95 -8.89 -5.50 28.84
C GLN A 95 -9.16 -4.29 29.71
N GLY A 96 -10.17 -3.49 29.36
CA GLY A 96 -10.48 -2.28 30.09
C GLY A 96 -11.67 -1.52 29.55
N GLN A 97 -11.94 -0.36 30.14
CA GLN A 97 -13.05 0.52 29.76
C GLN A 97 -12.55 1.61 28.81
N LEU A 98 -13.17 1.71 27.64
CA LEU A 98 -12.89 2.79 26.70
C LEU A 98 -13.62 4.05 27.15
N VAL A 99 -12.87 5.10 27.45
CA VAL A 99 -13.39 6.35 28.00
C VAL A 99 -12.86 7.54 27.22
N LYS A 100 -13.53 8.69 27.36
CA LYS A 100 -13.02 9.95 26.84
C LYS A 100 -11.68 10.29 27.49
N SER A 101 -10.66 10.59 26.68
CA SER A 101 -9.36 10.97 27.21
C SER A 101 -9.42 12.37 27.84
N GLN A 102 -8.61 12.58 28.87
CA GLN A 102 -8.38 13.91 29.43
C GLN A 102 -7.38 14.73 28.59
N SER A 103 -6.64 14.07 27.69
CA SER A 103 -5.68 14.71 26.81
C SER A 103 -6.36 15.42 25.64
N LYS A 104 -5.85 16.59 25.23
CA LYS A 104 -6.27 17.23 23.98
C LYS A 104 -5.72 16.56 22.73
N ARG A 105 -4.76 15.63 22.87
CA ARG A 105 -4.09 14.98 21.73
C ARG A 105 -4.82 13.73 21.22
N GLN A 106 -5.78 13.21 21.98
CA GLN A 106 -6.48 11.97 21.65
C GLN A 106 -7.90 12.04 22.20
N ASN A 107 -8.88 11.54 21.45
CA ASN A 107 -10.29 11.62 21.86
C ASN A 107 -10.64 10.61 22.96
N VAL A 108 -9.98 9.45 22.94
CA VAL A 108 -10.27 8.31 23.82
C VAL A 108 -9.00 7.73 24.44
N GLU A 109 -9.16 7.04 25.56
CA GLU A 109 -8.12 6.22 26.18
C GLU A 109 -8.76 4.97 26.79
N LEU A 110 -7.97 3.91 26.94
CA LEU A 110 -8.42 2.67 27.57
C LEU A 110 -7.95 2.64 29.03
N LYS A 111 -8.89 2.66 29.98
CA LYS A 111 -8.59 2.40 31.38
C LYS A 111 -8.46 0.90 31.60
N ALA A 112 -7.23 0.42 31.73
CA ALA A 112 -6.95 -1.00 31.84
C ALA A 112 -7.38 -1.55 33.19
N GLU A 113 -8.12 -2.65 33.14
CA GLU A 113 -8.45 -3.49 34.30
C GLU A 113 -7.53 -4.71 34.36
N LYS A 114 -7.07 -5.20 33.20
CA LYS A 114 -6.13 -6.32 33.09
C LYS A 114 -5.19 -6.10 31.91
N ILE A 115 -3.90 -6.34 32.14
CA ILE A 115 -2.87 -6.38 31.11
C ILE A 115 -2.23 -7.76 31.14
N GLU A 116 -2.19 -8.44 30.00
CA GLU A 116 -1.57 -9.75 29.82
C GLU A 116 -0.50 -9.65 28.75
N VAL A 117 0.75 -9.99 29.09
CA VAL A 117 1.85 -10.09 28.12
C VAL A 117 1.73 -11.43 27.40
N ILE A 118 1.62 -11.38 26.09
CA ILE A 118 1.48 -12.57 25.22
C ILE A 118 2.84 -13.03 24.72
N GLY A 119 3.74 -12.09 24.45
CA GLY A 119 5.11 -12.34 24.03
C GLY A 119 5.99 -11.19 24.49
N ASP A 120 7.05 -11.52 25.20
CA ASP A 120 8.05 -10.58 25.67
C ASP A 120 8.96 -10.10 24.54
N CYS A 121 9.60 -8.96 24.76
CA CYS A 121 10.58 -8.42 23.82
C CYS A 121 11.79 -7.88 24.58
N GLU A 122 12.98 -8.38 24.25
CA GLU A 122 14.21 -7.82 24.78
C GLU A 122 14.53 -6.50 24.07
N ALA A 123 14.00 -5.39 24.60
CA ALA A 123 14.12 -4.06 24.01
C ALA A 123 15.58 -3.60 23.78
N LYS A 124 16.54 -4.14 24.55
CA LYS A 124 17.98 -3.86 24.36
C LYS A 124 18.54 -4.55 23.11
N ALA A 125 18.12 -5.78 22.81
CA ALA A 125 18.53 -6.52 21.62
C ALA A 125 17.75 -6.07 20.37
N PHE A 126 16.57 -5.47 20.52
CA PHE A 126 15.74 -5.05 19.39
C PHE A 126 16.44 -4.01 18.50
N PRO A 127 16.61 -4.23 17.18
CA PRO A 127 17.47 -3.39 16.33
C PRO A 127 16.90 -1.99 16.08
N ILE A 128 15.57 -1.84 16.05
CA ILE A 128 14.92 -0.57 15.75
C ILE A 128 14.54 0.14 17.06
N LYS A 129 15.37 1.09 17.50
CA LYS A 129 15.13 1.87 18.72
C LYS A 129 14.06 2.94 18.50
N TYR A 130 13.03 2.97 19.35
CA TYR A 130 11.87 3.86 19.19
C TYR A 130 12.15 5.37 19.38
N LYS A 131 13.23 5.71 20.10
CA LYS A 131 13.65 7.11 20.34
C LYS A 131 14.59 7.65 19.26
N GLU A 132 15.01 6.79 18.33
CA GLU A 132 16.00 7.12 17.32
C GLU A 132 15.34 7.09 15.94
N ARG A 133 15.72 8.05 15.10
CA ARG A 133 15.33 8.03 13.69
C ARG A 133 16.33 7.18 12.93
N HIS A 134 15.86 6.07 12.39
CA HIS A 134 16.67 5.19 11.55
C HIS A 134 16.55 5.59 10.08
N PRO A 135 17.66 5.72 9.33
CA PRO A 135 17.61 5.97 7.90
C PRO A 135 16.99 4.77 7.15
N LEU A 136 16.42 5.01 5.96
CA LEU A 136 15.75 3.97 5.18
C LEU A 136 16.72 2.84 4.79
N GLU A 137 17.99 3.17 4.56
CA GLU A 137 19.08 2.24 4.27
C GLU A 137 19.28 1.22 5.41
N TYR A 138 19.25 1.67 6.66
CA TYR A 138 19.33 0.80 7.83
C TYR A 138 18.10 -0.09 7.93
N LEU A 139 16.91 0.47 7.73
CA LEU A 139 15.65 -0.30 7.78
C LEU A 139 15.56 -1.38 6.69
N ARG A 140 16.24 -1.22 5.54
CA ARG A 140 16.31 -2.26 4.49
C ARG A 140 17.03 -3.53 4.98
N GLN A 141 17.91 -3.44 5.97
CA GLN A 141 18.60 -4.60 6.56
C GLN A 141 17.67 -5.49 7.40
N TYR A 142 16.49 -4.98 7.80
CA TYR A 142 15.53 -5.69 8.65
C TYR A 142 14.14 -5.77 8.01
N PRO A 143 13.98 -6.47 6.86
CA PRO A 143 12.71 -6.52 6.13
C PRO A 143 11.54 -7.06 6.97
N HIS A 144 11.83 -7.97 7.88
CA HIS A 144 10.86 -8.59 8.79
C HIS A 144 10.42 -7.69 9.97
N LEU A 145 11.12 -6.57 10.22
CA LEU A 145 10.79 -5.64 11.33
C LEU A 145 10.45 -4.23 10.86
N ARG A 146 10.92 -3.79 9.69
CA ARG A 146 10.81 -2.39 9.24
C ARG A 146 9.38 -1.87 9.17
N CYS A 147 8.39 -2.73 8.90
CA CYS A 147 6.97 -2.39 8.89
C CYS A 147 6.44 -1.91 10.25
N ARG A 148 7.16 -2.21 11.34
CA ARG A 148 6.85 -1.72 12.69
C ARG A 148 7.27 -0.26 12.89
N THR A 149 7.89 0.40 11.92
CA THR A 149 8.16 1.86 11.99
C THR A 149 6.96 2.64 11.46
N ASN A 150 6.78 3.87 11.94
CA ASN A 150 5.66 4.71 11.50
C ASN A 150 5.73 4.96 9.98
N ALA A 151 6.91 5.27 9.44
CA ALA A 151 7.09 5.57 8.02
C ALA A 151 6.74 4.37 7.12
N LEU A 152 7.34 3.20 7.35
CA LEU A 152 7.10 2.02 6.49
C LEU A 152 5.71 1.43 6.73
N GLY A 153 5.18 1.49 7.95
CA GLY A 153 3.80 1.11 8.23
C GLY A 153 2.79 1.98 7.47
N SER A 154 3.04 3.30 7.41
CA SER A 154 2.21 4.24 6.63
C SER A 154 2.28 3.95 5.14
N ILE A 155 3.48 3.73 4.59
CA ILE A 155 3.66 3.35 3.18
C ILE A 155 2.87 2.07 2.84
N LEU A 156 2.90 1.06 3.72
CA LEU A 156 2.19 -0.20 3.48
C LEU A 156 0.67 -0.03 3.53
N ARG A 157 0.15 0.78 4.46
CA ARG A 157 -1.29 1.11 4.50
C ARG A 157 -1.72 1.92 3.28
N VAL A 158 -0.95 2.93 2.89
CA VAL A 158 -1.18 3.73 1.66
C VAL A 158 -1.14 2.83 0.43
N ARG A 159 -0.18 1.90 0.32
CA ARG A 159 -0.12 0.93 -0.78
C ARG A 159 -1.34 0.02 -0.78
N SER A 160 -1.77 -0.48 0.38
CA SER A 160 -2.98 -1.31 0.49
C SER A 160 -4.22 -0.56 0.02
N GLU A 161 -4.35 0.72 0.41
CA GLU A 161 -5.48 1.56 -0.01
C GLU A 161 -5.43 1.84 -1.51
N ALA A 162 -4.26 2.20 -2.05
CA ALA A 162 -4.06 2.43 -3.47
C ALA A 162 -4.41 1.17 -4.30
N THR A 163 -4.01 -0.01 -3.84
CA THR A 163 -4.38 -1.28 -4.49
C THR A 163 -5.89 -1.49 -4.50
N ALA A 164 -6.58 -1.26 -3.37
CA ALA A 164 -8.03 -1.39 -3.31
C ALA A 164 -8.75 -0.35 -4.19
N ALA A 165 -8.23 0.87 -4.26
CA ALA A 165 -8.77 1.96 -5.06
C ALA A 165 -8.62 1.69 -6.57
N ILE A 166 -7.50 1.14 -7.02
CA ILE A 166 -7.28 0.71 -8.41
C ILE A 166 -8.31 -0.36 -8.80
N HIS A 167 -8.48 -1.40 -7.97
CA HIS A 167 -9.48 -2.43 -8.23
C HIS A 167 -10.91 -1.88 -8.24
N SER A 168 -11.22 -0.92 -7.35
CA SER A 168 -12.54 -0.29 -7.29
C SER A 168 -12.80 0.52 -8.55
N TYR A 169 -11.84 1.34 -9.00
CA TYR A 169 -11.93 2.08 -10.25
C TYR A 169 -12.25 1.18 -11.44
N PHE A 170 -11.47 0.12 -11.65
CA PHE A 170 -11.70 -0.77 -12.79
C PHE A 170 -13.04 -1.49 -12.71
N LYS A 171 -13.41 -1.96 -11.51
CA LYS A 171 -14.71 -2.61 -11.29
C LYS A 171 -15.88 -1.66 -11.57
N ASP A 172 -15.81 -0.43 -11.08
CA ASP A 172 -16.88 0.56 -11.22
C ASP A 172 -17.01 1.05 -12.68
N ASN A 173 -15.93 0.96 -13.46
CA ASN A 173 -15.90 1.24 -14.90
C ASN A 173 -16.14 0.01 -15.79
N GLY A 174 -16.51 -1.15 -15.20
CA GLY A 174 -16.96 -2.33 -15.96
C GLY A 174 -15.83 -3.21 -16.52
N PHE A 175 -14.58 -3.00 -16.12
CA PHE A 175 -13.48 -3.86 -16.53
C PHE A 175 -13.54 -5.22 -15.83
N VAL A 176 -13.17 -6.27 -16.56
CA VAL A 176 -13.02 -7.62 -16.01
C VAL A 176 -11.57 -7.83 -15.55
N HIS A 177 -11.38 -8.22 -14.29
CA HIS A 177 -10.06 -8.56 -13.77
C HIS A 177 -9.63 -9.94 -14.27
N ILE A 178 -8.51 -10.00 -15.00
CA ILE A 178 -7.92 -11.20 -15.57
C ILE A 178 -6.60 -11.49 -14.85
N HIS A 179 -6.46 -12.71 -14.33
CA HIS A 179 -5.16 -13.21 -13.88
C HIS A 179 -4.38 -13.74 -15.09
N THR A 180 -3.37 -12.99 -15.53
CA THR A 180 -2.47 -13.39 -16.60
C THR A 180 -1.39 -14.37 -16.08
N PRO A 181 -0.89 -15.30 -16.92
CA PRO A 181 0.18 -16.22 -16.53
C PRO A 181 1.49 -15.49 -16.18
N VAL A 182 2.13 -15.92 -15.10
CA VAL A 182 3.48 -15.44 -14.71
C VAL A 182 4.59 -16.22 -15.41
N LEU A 183 4.41 -17.54 -15.56
CA LEU A 183 5.30 -18.37 -16.37
C LEU A 183 4.86 -18.28 -17.82
N THR A 184 5.79 -17.91 -18.70
CA THR A 184 5.50 -17.68 -20.12
C THR A 184 6.68 -18.09 -20.99
N SER A 185 6.40 -18.51 -22.22
CA SER A 185 7.42 -18.67 -23.27
C SER A 185 7.65 -17.38 -24.06
N ASN A 186 6.85 -16.34 -23.80
CA ASN A 186 6.84 -15.11 -24.59
C ASN A 186 7.78 -14.07 -23.99
N ASP A 187 8.57 -13.43 -24.85
CA ASP A 187 9.22 -12.15 -24.56
C ASP A 187 8.31 -11.02 -25.06
N CYS A 188 7.50 -10.45 -24.16
CA CYS A 188 6.51 -9.43 -24.54
C CYS A 188 7.19 -8.16 -25.06
N GLU A 189 8.34 -7.76 -24.48
CA GLU A 189 9.02 -6.50 -24.81
C GLU A 189 10.16 -6.69 -25.83
N GLY A 190 10.55 -7.93 -26.14
CA GLY A 190 11.57 -8.27 -27.15
C GLY A 190 12.99 -7.85 -26.76
N ALA A 191 13.21 -7.49 -25.50
CA ALA A 191 14.48 -6.98 -24.99
C ALA A 191 15.44 -8.09 -24.56
N GLY A 192 15.00 -9.36 -24.48
CA GLY A 192 15.82 -10.52 -24.14
C GLY A 192 16.30 -10.61 -22.69
N GLU A 193 16.07 -9.58 -21.86
CA GLU A 193 16.46 -9.53 -20.45
C GLU A 193 15.42 -10.21 -19.54
N LEU A 194 15.26 -11.53 -19.71
CA LEU A 194 14.28 -12.36 -19.00
C LEU A 194 14.91 -13.26 -17.93
N PHE A 195 14.19 -13.48 -16.83
CA PHE A 195 14.54 -14.56 -15.89
C PHE A 195 14.02 -15.90 -16.39
N GLN A 196 14.93 -16.83 -16.69
CA GLN A 196 14.59 -18.20 -17.06
C GLN A 196 14.23 -19.05 -15.84
N VAL A 197 13.20 -19.88 -15.96
CA VAL A 197 12.68 -20.74 -14.90
C VAL A 197 12.92 -22.21 -15.26
N GLU A 198 13.71 -22.89 -14.43
CA GLU A 198 14.04 -24.30 -14.58
C GLU A 198 13.81 -25.08 -13.27
N PRO A 199 13.38 -26.35 -13.35
CA PRO A 199 13.29 -27.19 -12.16
C PRO A 199 14.69 -27.48 -11.61
N SER A 200 14.82 -27.50 -10.29
CA SER A 200 16.10 -27.83 -9.63
C SER A 200 16.48 -29.32 -9.78
N SER A 201 15.50 -30.20 -9.95
CA SER A 201 15.73 -31.62 -10.18
C SER A 201 15.99 -31.89 -11.65
N LYS A 202 17.09 -32.60 -11.96
CA LYS A 202 17.33 -33.15 -13.30
C LYS A 202 16.16 -34.04 -13.70
N ILE A 203 15.50 -33.68 -14.80
CA ILE A 203 14.43 -34.49 -15.38
C ILE A 203 15.05 -35.81 -15.83
N LYS A 204 14.50 -36.93 -15.36
CA LYS A 204 14.94 -38.28 -15.76
C LYS A 204 14.17 -38.66 -17.02
N GLY A 205 14.72 -38.35 -18.18
CA GLY A 205 14.12 -38.64 -19.49
C GLY A 205 14.96 -38.05 -20.63
N PRO A 206 14.59 -38.30 -21.89
CA PRO A 206 15.25 -37.70 -23.06
C PRO A 206 14.98 -36.18 -23.20
N GLU A 207 14.03 -35.64 -22.43
CA GLU A 207 13.70 -34.21 -22.41
C GLU A 207 14.51 -33.51 -21.31
N GLU A 208 15.30 -32.51 -21.71
CA GLU A 208 16.16 -31.73 -20.81
C GLU A 208 15.42 -30.54 -20.13
N SER A 209 14.15 -30.29 -20.48
CA SER A 209 13.36 -29.13 -20.03
C SER A 209 12.01 -29.54 -19.44
N PHE A 210 11.50 -28.77 -18.46
CA PHE A 210 10.24 -29.07 -17.77
C PHE A 210 9.01 -28.85 -18.65
N PHE A 211 9.08 -27.83 -19.49
CA PHE A 211 8.10 -27.51 -20.52
C PHE A 211 8.72 -27.83 -21.89
N ASP A 212 7.86 -28.06 -22.89
CA ASP A 212 8.28 -28.32 -24.28
C ASP A 212 9.01 -27.13 -24.92
N VAL A 213 8.90 -25.95 -24.30
CA VAL A 213 9.55 -24.70 -24.68
C VAL A 213 10.21 -24.05 -23.46
N PRO A 214 11.26 -23.23 -23.63
CA PRO A 214 11.83 -22.44 -22.54
C PRO A 214 10.75 -21.61 -21.83
N ALA A 215 10.80 -21.58 -20.50
CA ALA A 215 9.88 -20.82 -19.67
C ALA A 215 10.61 -19.71 -18.93
N PHE A 216 9.98 -18.56 -18.86
CA PHE A 216 10.49 -17.33 -18.28
C PHE A 216 9.47 -16.74 -17.31
N LEU A 217 9.94 -15.86 -16.43
CA LEU A 217 9.07 -14.95 -15.68
C LEU A 217 8.64 -13.80 -16.60
N THR A 218 7.34 -13.50 -16.59
CA THR A 218 6.77 -12.48 -17.47
C THR A 218 7.28 -11.07 -17.19
N VAL A 219 7.57 -10.31 -18.25
CA VAL A 219 7.83 -8.87 -18.20
C VAL A 219 6.53 -8.05 -18.23
N SER A 220 5.46 -8.61 -18.81
CA SER A 220 4.17 -7.94 -19.03
C SER A 220 3.06 -8.96 -19.34
N GLY A 221 1.85 -8.70 -18.85
CA GLY A 221 0.64 -9.46 -19.16
C GLY A 221 -0.05 -9.05 -20.47
N GLN A 222 0.43 -8.03 -21.16
CA GLN A 222 -0.26 -7.33 -22.24
C GLN A 222 -0.79 -8.27 -23.34
N LEU A 223 0.06 -9.11 -23.95
CA LEU A 223 -0.37 -10.02 -25.03
C LEU A 223 -1.49 -10.98 -24.61
N HIS A 224 -1.54 -11.35 -23.33
CA HIS A 224 -2.63 -12.18 -22.82
C HIS A 224 -3.92 -11.37 -22.65
N LEU A 225 -3.82 -10.12 -22.24
CA LEU A 225 -4.97 -9.22 -22.15
C LEU A 225 -5.56 -8.91 -23.53
N GLU A 226 -4.73 -8.74 -24.56
CA GLU A 226 -5.17 -8.56 -25.95
C GLU A 226 -6.09 -9.71 -26.40
N VAL A 227 -5.69 -10.96 -26.15
CA VAL A 227 -6.52 -12.15 -26.44
C VAL A 227 -7.83 -12.12 -25.66
N MET A 228 -7.78 -11.77 -24.37
CA MET A 228 -8.96 -11.73 -23.50
C MET A 228 -9.91 -10.59 -23.87
N SER A 229 -9.38 -9.49 -24.41
CA SER A 229 -10.18 -8.35 -24.85
C SER A 229 -11.15 -8.73 -25.98
N GLY A 230 -10.77 -9.71 -26.81
CA GLY A 230 -11.64 -10.29 -27.85
C GLY A 230 -12.90 -10.98 -27.31
N ALA A 231 -12.94 -11.35 -26.02
CA ALA A 231 -14.12 -11.89 -25.35
C ALA A 231 -14.78 -10.89 -24.39
N PHE A 232 -13.99 -10.00 -23.78
CA PHE A 232 -14.44 -9.00 -22.83
C PHE A 232 -13.91 -7.64 -23.26
N THR A 233 -14.78 -6.72 -23.67
CA THR A 233 -14.37 -5.46 -24.32
C THR A 233 -13.45 -4.56 -23.48
N GLN A 234 -13.36 -4.79 -22.17
CA GLN A 234 -12.49 -4.07 -21.24
C GLN A 234 -11.96 -5.04 -20.19
N VAL A 235 -10.64 -5.23 -20.15
CA VAL A 235 -9.96 -6.14 -19.21
C VAL A 235 -8.80 -5.45 -18.54
N PHE A 236 -8.45 -5.90 -17.35
CA PHE A 236 -7.21 -5.48 -16.69
C PHE A 236 -6.59 -6.62 -15.90
N THR A 237 -5.28 -6.56 -15.68
CA THR A 237 -4.55 -7.40 -14.73
C THR A 237 -3.88 -6.52 -13.69
N PHE A 238 -3.70 -7.08 -12.49
CA PHE A 238 -2.84 -6.50 -11.48
C PHE A 238 -1.99 -7.61 -10.88
N GLY A 239 -0.74 -7.73 -11.37
CA GLY A 239 0.11 -8.88 -11.07
C GLY A 239 1.59 -8.52 -10.98
N PRO A 240 2.42 -9.46 -10.48
CA PRO A 240 3.86 -9.29 -10.46
C PRO A 240 4.45 -9.44 -11.87
N THR A 241 5.44 -8.62 -12.16
CA THR A 241 6.26 -8.67 -13.38
C THR A 241 7.73 -8.55 -13.02
N PHE A 242 8.59 -9.02 -13.94
CA PHE A 242 9.99 -9.24 -13.67
C PHE A 242 10.85 -8.71 -14.82
N ARG A 243 11.96 -8.05 -14.51
CA ARG A 243 12.94 -7.59 -15.52
C ARG A 243 14.35 -7.96 -15.06
N ALA A 244 15.11 -8.64 -15.92
CA ALA A 244 16.46 -9.11 -15.59
C ALA A 244 17.55 -8.08 -15.87
N GLU A 245 17.20 -6.83 -16.18
CA GLU A 245 18.13 -5.74 -16.39
C GLU A 245 19.05 -5.52 -15.16
N ASN A 246 20.36 -5.53 -15.37
CA ASN A 246 21.33 -5.24 -14.32
C ASN A 246 21.50 -3.72 -14.06
N SER A 247 20.38 -3.05 -13.75
CA SER A 247 20.30 -1.61 -13.50
C SER A 247 20.15 -1.31 -12.00
N GLN A 248 21.25 -0.90 -11.35
CA GLN A 248 21.28 -0.57 -9.92
C GLN A 248 20.89 0.89 -9.64
N SER A 249 19.78 1.34 -10.19
CA SER A 249 19.27 2.70 -9.98
C SER A 249 18.27 2.79 -8.82
N ARG A 250 17.89 4.01 -8.43
CA ARG A 250 16.90 4.24 -7.35
C ARG A 250 15.45 3.92 -7.75
N ARG A 251 15.20 3.57 -9.02
CA ARG A 251 13.84 3.43 -9.58
C ARG A 251 13.54 2.04 -10.13
N HIS A 252 14.56 1.20 -10.31
CA HIS A 252 14.40 -0.11 -10.92
C HIS A 252 14.34 -1.19 -9.83
N LEU A 253 13.44 -2.14 -10.02
CA LEU A 253 13.33 -3.36 -9.23
C LEU A 253 13.30 -4.53 -10.20
N ALA A 254 13.95 -5.64 -9.85
CA ALA A 254 13.89 -6.87 -10.65
C ALA A 254 12.50 -7.54 -10.57
N GLU A 255 11.76 -7.29 -9.49
CA GLU A 255 10.37 -7.72 -9.28
C GLU A 255 9.55 -6.49 -8.87
N PHE A 256 8.47 -6.24 -9.58
CA PHE A 256 7.52 -5.18 -9.29
C PHE A 256 6.10 -5.62 -9.66
N TYR A 257 5.11 -4.77 -9.39
CA TYR A 257 3.72 -5.06 -9.72
C TYR A 257 3.28 -4.08 -10.80
N MET A 258 2.65 -4.60 -11.84
CA MET A 258 2.07 -3.82 -12.93
C MET A 258 0.56 -3.89 -12.88
N VAL A 259 -0.05 -2.77 -13.26
CA VAL A 259 -1.46 -2.65 -13.57
C VAL A 259 -1.53 -2.39 -15.06
N GLU A 260 -2.13 -3.31 -15.79
CA GLU A 260 -2.20 -3.26 -17.25
C GLU A 260 -3.65 -3.45 -17.65
N ALA A 261 -4.12 -2.68 -18.62
CA ALA A 261 -5.50 -2.69 -19.06
C ALA A 261 -5.57 -2.67 -20.58
N GLU A 262 -6.53 -3.41 -21.14
CA GLU A 262 -6.75 -3.54 -22.56
C GLU A 262 -8.22 -3.26 -22.87
N ILE A 263 -8.48 -2.48 -23.92
CA ILE A 263 -9.81 -1.98 -24.28
C ILE A 263 -10.02 -2.24 -25.77
N SER A 264 -11.07 -2.99 -26.10
CA SER A 264 -11.48 -3.21 -27.49
C SER A 264 -12.34 -2.07 -28.01
N PHE A 265 -12.37 -1.90 -29.34
CA PHE A 265 -13.16 -0.88 -30.05
C PHE A 265 -12.77 0.57 -29.73
N VAL A 266 -11.50 0.80 -29.37
CA VAL A 266 -10.94 2.13 -29.22
C VAL A 266 -10.73 2.76 -30.60
N GLU A 267 -11.24 3.98 -30.80
CA GLU A 267 -11.09 4.73 -32.05
C GLU A 267 -9.97 5.78 -31.94
N SER A 268 -9.65 6.22 -30.73
CA SER A 268 -8.65 7.25 -30.48
C SER A 268 -7.76 6.93 -29.26
N LEU A 269 -6.48 7.32 -29.33
CA LEU A 269 -5.61 7.35 -28.14
C LEU A 269 -6.19 8.20 -27.01
N GLN A 270 -7.05 9.16 -27.33
CA GLN A 270 -7.73 9.99 -26.34
C GLN A 270 -8.52 9.15 -25.33
N ASP A 271 -9.11 8.03 -25.77
CA ASP A 271 -9.88 7.13 -24.91
C ASP A 271 -8.96 6.45 -23.88
N LEU A 272 -7.78 5.99 -24.31
CA LEU A 272 -6.78 5.38 -23.43
C LEU A 272 -6.18 6.40 -22.46
N MET A 273 -5.84 7.60 -22.94
CA MET A 273 -5.32 8.68 -22.11
C MET A 273 -6.32 9.13 -21.05
N GLN A 274 -7.61 9.17 -21.38
CA GLN A 274 -8.67 9.46 -20.43
C GLN A 274 -8.73 8.41 -19.32
N VAL A 275 -8.70 7.12 -19.67
CA VAL A 275 -8.69 6.03 -18.67
C VAL A 275 -7.47 6.13 -17.75
N MET A 276 -6.28 6.44 -18.28
CA MET A 276 -5.07 6.61 -17.48
C MET A 276 -5.17 7.82 -16.53
N GLU A 277 -5.66 8.96 -17.02
CA GLU A 277 -5.82 10.18 -16.22
C GLU A 277 -6.87 9.99 -15.11
N GLU A 278 -8.02 9.42 -15.44
CA GLU A 278 -9.11 9.13 -14.49
C GLU A 278 -8.69 8.10 -13.44
N LEU A 279 -8.01 7.01 -13.84
CA LEU A 279 -7.47 6.02 -12.91
C LEU A 279 -6.53 6.69 -11.89
N PHE A 280 -5.60 7.52 -12.37
CA PHE A 280 -4.66 8.23 -11.50
C PHE A 280 -5.40 9.15 -10.52
N LYS A 281 -6.31 9.98 -11.03
CA LYS A 281 -7.05 10.97 -10.21
C LYS A 281 -7.94 10.28 -9.17
N ALA A 282 -8.78 9.35 -9.60
CA ALA A 282 -9.71 8.63 -8.72
C ALA A 282 -8.98 7.82 -7.64
N THR A 283 -7.92 7.09 -8.01
CA THR A 283 -7.12 6.31 -7.05
C THR A 283 -6.45 7.23 -6.04
N THR A 284 -5.87 8.33 -6.50
CA THR A 284 -5.19 9.29 -5.62
C THR A 284 -6.17 9.94 -4.65
N GLU A 285 -7.33 10.41 -5.12
CA GLU A 285 -8.36 11.02 -4.27
C GLU A 285 -8.89 10.05 -3.21
N MET A 286 -9.07 8.78 -3.57
CA MET A 286 -9.47 7.74 -2.62
C MET A 286 -8.41 7.52 -1.53
N VAL A 287 -7.13 7.45 -1.91
CA VAL A 287 -6.01 7.35 -0.94
C VAL A 287 -5.98 8.57 -0.01
N LEU A 288 -6.08 9.78 -0.57
CA LEU A 288 -6.05 11.03 0.21
C LEU A 288 -7.21 11.12 1.22
N SER A 289 -8.38 10.59 0.88
CA SER A 289 -9.57 10.63 1.73
C SER A 289 -9.62 9.51 2.77
N HIS A 290 -9.17 8.29 2.43
CA HIS A 290 -9.28 7.12 3.31
C HIS A 290 -8.13 6.94 4.30
N CYS A 291 -6.92 7.46 3.99
CA CYS A 291 -5.76 7.37 4.88
C CYS A 291 -5.03 8.72 5.08
N PRO A 292 -5.73 9.80 5.47
CA PRO A 292 -5.17 11.14 5.51
C PRO A 292 -3.99 11.29 6.48
N GLU A 293 -4.00 10.61 7.63
CA GLU A 293 -2.91 10.68 8.60
C GLU A 293 -1.63 10.01 8.09
N ASP A 294 -1.77 8.89 7.38
CA ASP A 294 -0.64 8.16 6.77
C ASP A 294 -0.04 8.98 5.61
N VAL A 295 -0.89 9.60 4.78
CA VAL A 295 -0.49 10.49 3.69
C VAL A 295 0.26 11.71 4.24
N GLU A 296 -0.27 12.36 5.28
CA GLU A 296 0.37 13.54 5.87
C GLU A 296 1.75 13.20 6.45
N LEU A 297 1.90 12.04 7.11
CA LEU A 297 3.21 11.54 7.54
C LEU A 297 4.15 11.35 6.34
N CYS A 298 3.66 10.77 5.24
CA CYS A 298 4.45 10.59 4.03
C CYS A 298 4.90 11.93 3.46
N HIS A 299 4.02 12.94 3.39
CA HIS A 299 4.40 14.29 2.97
C HIS A 299 5.43 14.94 3.89
N GLN A 300 5.42 14.67 5.19
CA GLN A 300 6.38 15.27 6.11
C GLN A 300 7.76 14.60 6.06
N PHE A 301 7.80 13.27 5.98
CA PHE A 301 9.04 12.52 6.25
C PHE A 301 9.60 11.71 5.08
N ILE A 302 8.79 11.47 4.04
CA ILE A 302 9.17 10.64 2.88
C ILE A 302 9.22 11.48 1.61
N ALA A 303 8.23 12.33 1.38
CA ALA A 303 8.01 13.08 0.15
C ALA A 303 7.71 14.57 0.44
N ALA A 304 8.63 15.22 1.16
CA ALA A 304 8.55 16.65 1.49
C ALA A 304 8.31 17.51 0.25
N GLY A 305 7.36 18.45 0.36
CA GLY A 305 7.00 19.37 -0.72
C GLY A 305 6.13 18.77 -1.83
N GLN A 306 5.75 17.49 -1.77
CA GLN A 306 4.92 16.88 -2.83
C GLN A 306 3.42 17.14 -2.67
N LYS A 307 2.93 17.58 -1.50
CA LYS A 307 1.51 17.83 -1.24
C LYS A 307 0.88 18.80 -2.24
N GLY A 308 1.42 20.02 -2.32
CA GLY A 308 0.94 21.03 -3.26
C GLY A 308 1.11 20.62 -4.73
N ARG A 309 2.15 19.83 -5.04
CA ARG A 309 2.33 19.28 -6.38
C ARG A 309 1.23 18.28 -6.72
N LEU A 310 0.88 17.38 -5.80
CA LEU A 310 -0.19 16.41 -5.99
C LEU A 310 -1.55 17.10 -6.16
N GLU A 311 -1.86 18.07 -5.29
CA GLU A 311 -3.07 18.89 -5.41
C GLU A 311 -3.14 19.64 -6.76
N HIS A 312 -2.00 20.13 -7.25
CA HIS A 312 -1.91 20.77 -8.57
C HIS A 312 -2.17 19.76 -9.69
N MET A 313 -1.62 18.55 -9.61
CA MET A 313 -1.88 17.49 -10.61
C MET A 313 -3.35 17.09 -10.66
N LEU A 314 -4.02 16.97 -9.50
CA LEU A 314 -5.43 16.58 -9.45
C LEU A 314 -6.37 17.65 -10.03
N LYS A 315 -6.03 18.93 -9.87
CA LYS A 315 -6.87 20.06 -10.32
C LYS A 315 -6.76 20.39 -11.80
N ASN A 316 -5.73 19.88 -12.49
CA ASN A 316 -5.46 20.22 -13.88
C ASN A 316 -5.60 18.97 -14.76
N ASN A 317 -5.90 19.18 -16.04
CA ASN A 317 -5.90 18.11 -17.02
C ASN A 317 -4.47 17.80 -17.46
N PHE A 318 -4.18 16.55 -17.82
CA PHE A 318 -2.86 16.19 -18.29
C PHE A 318 -2.68 16.70 -19.73
N LEU A 319 -1.47 17.19 -20.03
CA LEU A 319 -1.18 17.73 -21.34
C LEU A 319 -0.74 16.62 -22.28
N ILE A 320 -1.08 16.78 -23.56
CA ILE A 320 -0.72 15.85 -24.62
C ILE A 320 0.19 16.62 -25.58
N ILE A 321 1.36 16.05 -25.86
CA ILE A 321 2.30 16.54 -26.87
C ILE A 321 2.77 15.37 -27.73
N SER A 322 3.05 15.61 -29.00
CA SER A 322 3.74 14.62 -29.84
C SER A 322 5.22 14.51 -29.45
N TYR A 323 5.86 13.39 -29.76
CA TYR A 323 7.30 13.21 -29.64
C TYR A 323 8.07 14.30 -30.41
N THR A 324 7.60 14.66 -31.62
CA THR A 324 8.21 15.72 -32.43
C THR A 324 8.16 17.07 -31.72
N GLU A 325 7.01 17.44 -31.15
CA GLU A 325 6.89 18.66 -30.33
C GLU A 325 7.79 18.60 -29.09
N ALA A 326 7.86 17.45 -28.42
CA ALA A 326 8.73 17.25 -27.26
C ALA A 326 10.21 17.50 -27.62
N ILE A 327 10.69 16.99 -28.76
CA ILE A 327 12.05 17.24 -29.25
C ILE A 327 12.27 18.72 -29.57
N GLU A 328 11.31 19.41 -30.19
CA GLU A 328 11.46 20.84 -30.48
C GLU A 328 11.46 21.71 -29.21
N ILE A 329 10.63 21.39 -28.22
CA ILE A 329 10.66 22.02 -26.90
C ILE A 329 12.04 21.84 -26.25
N LEU A 330 12.60 20.63 -26.32
CA LEU A 330 13.92 20.33 -25.75
C LEU A 330 15.05 21.05 -26.47
N LYS A 331 15.01 21.17 -27.80
CA LYS A 331 16.01 21.93 -28.57
C LYS A 331 15.99 23.42 -28.29
N GLN A 332 14.80 23.97 -28.00
CA GLN A 332 14.62 25.37 -27.64
C GLN A 332 14.96 25.67 -26.17
N ALA A 333 15.20 24.64 -25.36
CA ALA A 333 15.57 24.81 -23.96
C ALA A 333 16.93 25.51 -23.84
N SER A 334 17.01 26.49 -22.94
CA SER A 334 18.29 27.13 -22.57
C SER A 334 19.16 26.25 -21.65
N GLN A 335 18.68 25.06 -21.27
CA GLN A 335 19.39 24.14 -20.39
C GLN A 335 20.35 23.27 -21.19
N ASN A 336 21.57 23.09 -20.69
CA ASN A 336 22.49 22.09 -21.23
C ASN A 336 22.09 20.70 -20.74
N PHE A 337 21.76 19.80 -21.66
CA PHE A 337 21.49 18.39 -21.37
C PHE A 337 22.78 17.56 -21.49
N ALA A 338 22.92 16.53 -20.65
CA ALA A 338 24.04 15.60 -20.77
C ALA A 338 23.92 14.74 -22.05
N PHE A 339 22.70 14.38 -22.41
CA PHE A 339 22.36 13.72 -23.67
C PHE A 339 21.69 14.73 -24.60
N THR A 340 22.19 14.88 -25.83
CA THR A 340 21.60 15.85 -26.76
C THR A 340 20.24 15.32 -27.26
N PRO A 341 19.14 16.08 -27.11
CA PRO A 341 17.84 15.68 -27.63
C PRO A 341 17.88 15.68 -29.16
N LYS A 342 17.61 14.52 -29.75
CA LYS A 342 17.61 14.32 -31.21
C LYS A 342 16.41 13.46 -31.59
N TRP A 343 15.75 13.83 -32.68
CA TRP A 343 14.66 13.04 -33.25
C TRP A 343 15.18 11.65 -33.66
N GLY A 344 14.44 10.59 -33.35
CA GLY A 344 14.85 9.20 -33.54
C GLY A 344 15.71 8.64 -32.40
N VAL A 345 15.89 9.38 -31.31
CA VAL A 345 16.59 8.91 -30.10
C VAL A 345 15.63 8.98 -28.91
N ASP A 346 15.67 7.97 -28.06
CA ASP A 346 14.79 7.88 -26.91
C ASP A 346 15.02 8.99 -25.88
N LEU A 347 13.96 9.39 -25.19
CA LEU A 347 14.00 10.45 -24.18
C LEU A 347 14.67 9.94 -22.90
N GLN A 348 15.67 10.68 -22.43
CA GLN A 348 16.33 10.40 -21.17
C GLN A 348 15.55 11.05 -20.00
N THR A 349 15.77 10.56 -18.79
CA THR A 349 15.11 11.09 -17.58
C THR A 349 15.28 12.60 -17.38
N GLU A 350 16.38 13.20 -17.85
CA GLU A 350 16.55 14.66 -17.80
C GLU A 350 15.62 15.41 -18.76
N HIS A 351 15.35 14.84 -19.94
CA HIS A 351 14.42 15.35 -20.94
C HIS A 351 12.99 15.29 -20.40
N GLU A 352 12.57 14.13 -19.90
CA GLU A 352 11.24 13.92 -19.31
C GLU A 352 10.95 14.93 -18.18
N LYS A 353 11.92 15.11 -17.27
CA LYS A 353 11.81 16.07 -16.18
C LYS A 353 11.72 17.51 -16.67
N TYR A 354 12.42 17.85 -17.75
CA TYR A 354 12.34 19.17 -18.35
C TYR A 354 10.95 19.40 -18.96
N LEU A 355 10.44 18.45 -19.73
CA LEU A 355 9.10 18.53 -20.35
C LEU A 355 8.01 18.71 -19.28
N VAL A 356 8.01 17.90 -18.23
CA VAL A 356 7.06 18.06 -17.10
C VAL A 356 7.15 19.47 -16.48
N ARG A 357 8.36 20.01 -16.28
CA ARG A 357 8.52 21.38 -15.76
C ARG A 357 8.01 22.44 -16.73
N HIS A 358 8.34 22.30 -18.02
CA HIS A 358 7.92 23.20 -19.09
C HIS A 358 6.38 23.24 -19.21
N CYS A 359 5.75 22.08 -19.10
CA CYS A 359 4.31 21.88 -19.13
C CYS A 359 3.60 22.20 -17.80
N GLY A 360 4.24 22.95 -16.88
CA GLY A 360 3.57 23.44 -15.67
C GLY A 360 3.53 22.45 -14.49
N ASN A 361 4.44 21.48 -14.44
CA ASN A 361 4.59 20.48 -13.36
C ASN A 361 3.41 19.51 -13.18
N ILE A 362 2.69 19.23 -14.26
CA ILE A 362 1.64 18.21 -14.35
C ILE A 362 2.12 17.02 -15.19
N PRO A 363 1.50 15.83 -15.07
CA PRO A 363 1.76 14.73 -15.99
C PRO A 363 1.51 15.15 -17.44
N VAL A 364 2.33 14.59 -18.34
CA VAL A 364 2.30 14.89 -19.77
C VAL A 364 2.31 13.56 -20.51
N PHE A 365 1.34 13.35 -21.38
CA PHE A 365 1.36 12.28 -22.37
C PHE A 365 2.23 12.71 -23.55
N VAL A 366 3.19 11.86 -23.90
CA VAL A 366 3.98 12.01 -25.12
C VAL A 366 3.56 10.91 -26.08
N ILE A 367 3.01 11.28 -27.23
CA ILE A 367 2.44 10.35 -28.22
C ILE A 367 3.22 10.39 -29.54
N ASN A 368 2.94 9.46 -30.46
CA ASN A 368 3.50 9.44 -31.81
C ASN A 368 5.04 9.34 -31.80
N TYR A 369 5.56 8.36 -31.07
CA TYR A 369 6.99 8.05 -31.08
C TYR A 369 7.41 7.42 -32.41
N PRO A 370 8.69 7.56 -32.84
CA PRO A 370 9.23 6.81 -33.96
C PRO A 370 9.10 5.29 -33.72
N SER A 371 8.62 4.54 -34.73
CA SER A 371 8.40 3.09 -34.66
C SER A 371 9.63 2.31 -34.20
N GLU A 372 10.82 2.70 -34.63
CA GLU A 372 12.08 2.02 -34.27
C GLU A 372 12.39 2.05 -32.76
N LEU A 373 11.73 2.93 -31.99
CA LEU A 373 11.91 3.06 -30.54
C LEU A 373 10.84 2.31 -29.74
N LYS A 374 9.92 1.61 -30.40
CA LYS A 374 8.72 1.05 -29.78
C LYS A 374 8.56 -0.45 -30.09
N PRO A 375 7.79 -1.17 -29.24
CA PRO A 375 7.58 -2.59 -29.43
C PRO A 375 6.81 -2.91 -30.71
N PHE A 376 7.04 -4.10 -31.26
CA PHE A 376 6.48 -4.57 -32.54
C PHE A 376 4.95 -4.58 -32.65
N TYR A 377 4.23 -4.53 -31.53
CA TYR A 377 2.77 -4.65 -31.47
C TYR A 377 2.05 -3.30 -31.52
N MET A 378 2.78 -2.18 -31.50
CA MET A 378 2.18 -0.85 -31.60
C MET A 378 1.70 -0.58 -33.03
N ARG A 379 0.56 0.11 -33.15
CA ARG A 379 -0.04 0.41 -34.46
C ARG A 379 0.68 1.58 -35.11
N GLU A 380 1.12 1.41 -36.37
CA GLU A 380 1.69 2.50 -37.16
C GLU A 380 0.65 3.61 -37.46
N ASN A 381 1.09 4.86 -37.42
CA ASN A 381 0.31 6.02 -37.85
C ASN A 381 0.25 6.11 -39.38
N GLU A 382 -0.80 6.74 -39.91
CA GLU A 382 -0.94 7.05 -41.34
C GLU A 382 -0.24 8.38 -41.73
N ASP A 383 0.93 8.67 -41.15
CA ASP A 383 1.63 9.95 -41.29
C ASP A 383 2.77 9.95 -42.33
N GLY A 384 2.93 8.84 -43.07
CA GLY A 384 3.87 8.72 -44.17
C GLY A 384 5.33 8.63 -43.70
N PRO A 385 6.26 9.48 -44.17
CA PRO A 385 7.71 9.27 -43.99
C PRO A 385 8.22 9.45 -42.55
N GLN A 386 7.37 9.86 -41.60
CA GLN A 386 7.76 10.01 -40.20
C GLN A 386 7.77 8.66 -39.46
N ASN A 387 7.07 7.64 -39.99
CA ASN A 387 6.99 6.28 -39.41
C ASN A 387 6.84 6.34 -37.88
N THR A 388 5.76 6.97 -37.41
CA THR A 388 5.46 7.00 -35.98
C THR A 388 4.39 5.98 -35.62
N GLU A 389 4.33 5.63 -34.35
CA GLU A 389 3.33 4.69 -33.82
C GLU A 389 2.38 5.36 -32.84
N VAL A 390 1.15 4.85 -32.87
CA VAL A 390 0.06 5.13 -31.94
C VAL A 390 0.48 4.57 -30.57
N ALA A 391 1.13 5.40 -29.77
CA ALA A 391 1.65 5.07 -28.44
C ALA A 391 0.61 5.29 -27.33
#